data_AF-A0A098LN80-F1
#
_entry.id   AF-A0A098LN80-F1
#
_cell.length_a   1.000
_cell.length_b   1.000
_cell.length_c   1.000
_cell.angle_alpha   90.00
_cell.angle_beta   90.00
_cell.angle_gamma   90.00
#
_symmetry.space_group_name_H-M   'P 1'
#
loop_
_entity.id
_entity.type
_entity.pdbx_description
1 polymer ?
#
loop_
_entity_poly.entity_id
_entity_poly.type
_entity_poly.pdbx_seq_one_letter_code
_entity_poly.pdbx_strand_id
1 'polypeptide(L)'
;MAKPRIFISSTFYDLRQVRSDLDRFIKELGYEPVLNELGNIAYGKDEKLEEYCYKEISNVDILVSIVGGRYGSESQHQNVSISQMEFKTALELNKQVYIFIDKNVNAEYQTYLLNKKNKEIKYRFADNIKIYEFIEFLENLPNNNNIHSFESSLDIVQYLKEQWAGLFQRFLAEQPRIKEISLLKGIEGTAKTLNQLVSFLTEERKDRDSAIQDILLSNHPAMEEVRSKLNVNYRVYFISKDELTEWLSARGYKYVDPDFLFNDDDYYEYIHTDYRLKKKFILKVKKDIFNDDGKLKVFTKIDWRDNFIILSSQDLEQSQEDDLPF
;
A
#
# COMPACT_ATOMS: atom_id res chain seq x y z
N MET A 1 2.83 -33.86 -10.00
CA MET A 1 3.29 -32.99 -8.90
C MET A 1 4.67 -32.48 -9.28
N ALA A 2 4.95 -31.19 -9.05
CA ALA A 2 6.30 -30.66 -9.22
C ALA A 2 7.21 -31.30 -8.15
N LYS A 3 8.30 -31.93 -8.59
CA LYS A 3 9.29 -32.55 -7.70
C LYS A 3 10.50 -31.62 -7.62
N PRO A 4 11.07 -31.40 -6.43
CA PRO A 4 12.35 -30.70 -6.31
C PRO A 4 13.41 -31.36 -7.21
N ARG A 5 14.07 -30.55 -8.03
CA ARG A 5 15.14 -30.99 -8.92
C ARG A 5 16.48 -30.64 -8.30
N ILE A 6 17.34 -31.65 -8.12
CA ILE A 6 18.59 -31.53 -7.38
C ILE A 6 19.75 -31.85 -8.30
N PHE A 7 20.60 -30.87 -8.57
CA PHE A 7 21.80 -31.04 -9.38
C PHE A 7 22.98 -31.50 -8.55
N ILE A 8 23.66 -32.57 -8.96
CA ILE A 8 24.89 -33.05 -8.31
C ILE A 8 26.11 -32.61 -9.14
N SER A 9 26.78 -31.55 -8.68
CA SER A 9 28.03 -31.06 -9.27
C SER A 9 29.23 -31.68 -8.57
N SER A 10 30.03 -32.45 -9.32
CA SER A 10 31.28 -33.03 -8.83
C SER A 10 32.15 -33.49 -9.99
N THR A 11 33.39 -33.88 -9.69
CA THR A 11 34.15 -34.74 -10.59
C THR A 11 33.54 -36.13 -10.67
N PHE A 12 33.71 -36.81 -11.80
CA PHE A 12 33.03 -38.09 -12.05
C PHE A 12 33.80 -39.30 -11.54
N TYR A 13 35.08 -39.43 -11.90
CA TYR A 13 35.82 -40.70 -11.74
C TYR A 13 36.10 -41.08 -10.29
N ASP A 14 36.53 -40.12 -9.47
CA ASP A 14 36.87 -40.30 -8.06
C ASP A 14 35.63 -40.40 -7.16
N LEU A 15 34.53 -39.74 -7.54
CA LEU A 15 33.31 -39.67 -6.72
C LEU A 15 32.17 -40.53 -7.26
N ARG A 16 32.42 -41.45 -8.19
CA ARG A 16 31.39 -42.27 -8.85
C ARG A 16 30.48 -43.00 -7.87
N GLN A 17 31.05 -43.59 -6.80
CA GLN A 17 30.27 -44.28 -5.78
C GLN A 17 29.38 -43.30 -5.01
N VAL A 18 29.94 -42.17 -4.58
CA VAL A 18 29.21 -41.11 -3.86
C VAL A 18 28.05 -40.59 -4.71
N ARG A 19 28.28 -40.32 -5.99
CA ARG A 19 27.23 -39.88 -6.94
C ARG A 19 26.11 -40.91 -7.07
N SER A 20 26.45 -42.19 -7.18
CA SER A 20 25.46 -43.28 -7.26
C SER A 20 24.62 -43.41 -5.99
N ASP A 21 25.25 -43.26 -4.83
CA ASP A 21 24.55 -43.33 -3.54
C ASP A 21 23.60 -42.13 -3.37
N LEU A 22 24.03 -40.94 -3.80
CA LEU A 22 23.20 -39.74 -3.78
C LEU A 22 22.04 -39.81 -4.77
N ASP A 23 22.25 -40.32 -5.99
CA ASP A 23 21.18 -40.54 -6.96
C ASP A 23 20.07 -41.44 -6.38
N ARG A 24 20.46 -42.55 -5.74
CA ARG A 24 19.52 -43.45 -5.07
C ARG A 24 18.77 -42.74 -3.94
N PHE A 25 19.50 -42.06 -3.05
CA PHE A 25 18.91 -41.33 -1.92
C PHE A 25 17.89 -40.27 -2.35
N ILE A 26 18.22 -39.47 -3.37
CA ILE A 26 17.35 -38.40 -3.87
C ILE A 26 16.06 -38.99 -4.46
N LYS A 27 16.18 -40.09 -5.23
CA LYS A 27 15.02 -40.82 -5.77
C LYS A 27 14.14 -41.43 -4.67
N GLU A 28 14.76 -42.01 -3.62
CA GLU A 28 14.03 -42.58 -2.48
C GLU A 28 13.19 -41.54 -1.73
N LEU A 29 13.65 -40.29 -1.66
CA LEU A 29 12.87 -39.18 -1.11
C LEU A 29 11.76 -38.66 -2.03
N GLY A 30 11.69 -39.14 -3.28
CA GLY A 30 10.71 -38.73 -4.28
C GLY A 30 11.10 -37.48 -5.07
N TYR A 31 12.36 -37.05 -4.97
CA TYR A 31 12.92 -35.92 -5.71
C TYR A 31 13.52 -36.36 -7.06
N GLU A 32 13.89 -35.41 -7.90
CA GLU A 32 14.49 -35.67 -9.21
C GLU A 32 15.98 -35.32 -9.19
N PRO A 33 16.88 -36.31 -9.20
CA PRO A 33 18.31 -36.03 -9.32
C PRO A 33 18.68 -35.70 -10.77
N VAL A 34 19.50 -34.68 -10.94
CA VAL A 34 20.08 -34.27 -12.21
C VAL A 34 21.58 -34.52 -12.17
N LEU A 35 22.02 -35.48 -12.98
CA LEU A 35 23.41 -35.87 -13.16
C LEU A 35 23.75 -35.77 -14.65
N ASN A 36 24.94 -35.28 -14.97
CA ASN A 36 25.40 -35.11 -16.35
C ASN A 36 25.65 -36.46 -17.06
N GLU A 37 26.08 -37.51 -16.34
CA GLU A 37 26.39 -38.82 -16.92
C GLU A 37 25.15 -39.66 -17.27
N LEU A 38 24.00 -39.41 -16.64
CA LEU A 38 22.82 -40.28 -16.79
C LEU A 38 21.93 -39.89 -17.98
N GLY A 39 22.32 -38.86 -18.75
CA GLY A 39 21.54 -38.40 -19.90
C GLY A 39 20.25 -37.64 -19.51
N ASN A 40 20.17 -37.18 -18.26
CA ASN A 40 19.04 -36.39 -17.75
C ASN A 40 19.00 -34.97 -18.32
N ILE A 41 20.05 -34.57 -19.06
CA ILE A 41 20.19 -33.28 -19.71
C ILE A 41 19.90 -33.45 -21.20
N ALA A 42 18.96 -32.67 -21.73
CA ALA A 42 18.62 -32.68 -23.15
C ALA A 42 19.75 -32.02 -23.96
N TYR A 43 20.68 -32.83 -24.46
CA TYR A 43 21.78 -32.35 -25.30
C TYR A 43 21.29 -32.05 -26.72
N GLY A 44 21.49 -30.82 -27.17
CA GLY A 44 21.35 -30.44 -28.57
C GLY A 44 22.63 -30.72 -29.37
N LYS A 45 22.59 -30.45 -30.68
CA LYS A 45 23.74 -30.62 -31.59
C LYS A 45 24.61 -29.36 -31.74
N ASP A 46 24.10 -28.22 -31.27
CA ASP A 46 24.62 -26.91 -31.65
C ASP A 46 25.69 -26.38 -30.67
N GLU A 47 25.69 -26.85 -29.42
CA GLU A 47 26.60 -26.40 -28.36
C GLU A 47 27.38 -27.56 -27.72
N LYS A 48 28.35 -27.22 -26.87
CA LYS A 48 29.12 -28.21 -26.10
C LYS A 48 28.33 -28.73 -24.90
N LEU A 49 28.68 -29.93 -24.46
CA LEU A 49 28.02 -30.60 -23.33
C LEU A 49 27.97 -29.73 -22.06
N GLU A 50 29.01 -28.93 -21.79
CA GLU A 50 29.08 -28.05 -20.63
C GLU A 50 28.02 -26.92 -20.66
N GLU A 51 27.70 -26.37 -21.84
CA GLU A 51 26.67 -25.32 -21.97
C GLU A 51 25.29 -25.82 -21.56
N TYR A 52 24.97 -27.06 -21.96
CA TYR A 52 23.72 -27.68 -21.58
C TYR A 52 23.64 -27.93 -20.08
N CYS A 53 24.76 -28.27 -19.43
CA CYS A 53 24.82 -28.35 -17.96
C CYS A 53 24.55 -26.98 -17.31
N TYR A 54 25.17 -25.90 -17.80
CA TYR A 54 24.96 -24.56 -17.25
C TYR A 54 23.52 -24.07 -17.41
N LYS A 55 22.91 -24.35 -18.58
CA LYS A 55 21.48 -24.07 -18.81
C LYS A 55 20.60 -24.86 -17.86
N GLU A 56 20.92 -26.12 -17.63
CA GLU A 56 20.13 -26.98 -16.75
C GLU A 56 20.15 -26.52 -15.29
N ILE A 57 21.21 -25.86 -14.83
CA ILE A 57 21.27 -25.26 -13.49
C ILE A 57 20.18 -24.20 -13.28
N SER A 58 19.70 -23.55 -14.35
CA SER A 58 18.54 -22.65 -14.24
C SER A 58 17.25 -23.36 -13.87
N ASN A 59 17.12 -24.64 -14.26
CA ASN A 59 15.92 -25.45 -14.09
C ASN A 59 15.92 -26.30 -12.82
N VAL A 60 16.98 -26.23 -11.98
CA VAL A 60 17.05 -26.95 -10.70
C VAL A 60 16.75 -26.03 -9.52
N ASP A 61 16.34 -26.63 -8.41
CA ASP A 61 16.02 -25.92 -7.17
C ASP A 61 17.21 -25.87 -6.21
N ILE A 62 17.95 -26.99 -6.14
CA ILE A 62 19.08 -27.18 -5.22
C ILE A 62 20.28 -27.68 -6.01
N LEU A 63 21.47 -27.16 -5.69
CA LEU A 63 22.75 -27.70 -6.17
C LEU A 63 23.54 -28.28 -4.99
N VAL A 64 24.01 -29.51 -5.16
CA VAL A 64 24.93 -30.19 -4.25
C VAL A 64 26.31 -30.20 -4.93
N SER A 65 27.23 -29.42 -4.40
CA SER A 65 28.61 -29.33 -4.87
C SER A 65 29.51 -30.22 -4.02
N ILE A 66 30.22 -31.15 -4.65
CA ILE A 66 31.12 -32.10 -3.99
C ILE A 66 32.53 -31.91 -4.56
N VAL A 67 33.44 -31.48 -3.69
CA VAL A 67 34.85 -31.21 -4.02
C VAL A 67 35.70 -32.40 -3.57
N GLY A 68 36.21 -33.13 -4.54
CA GLY A 68 37.16 -34.23 -4.37
C GLY A 68 38.61 -33.82 -4.60
N GLY A 69 39.49 -34.82 -4.68
CA GLY A 69 40.93 -34.62 -4.91
C GLY A 69 41.30 -34.34 -6.37
N ARG A 70 40.36 -34.49 -7.30
CA ARG A 70 40.60 -34.28 -8.73
C ARG A 70 40.06 -32.94 -9.20
N TYR A 71 40.78 -32.30 -10.11
CA TYR A 71 40.35 -31.02 -10.71
C TYR A 71 39.24 -31.23 -11.75
N GLY A 72 39.28 -32.37 -12.45
CA GLY A 72 38.35 -32.68 -13.53
C GLY A 72 38.71 -32.01 -14.86
N SER A 73 37.69 -31.80 -15.70
CA SER A 73 37.83 -31.17 -17.01
C SER A 73 37.80 -29.64 -16.89
N GLU A 74 38.65 -28.98 -17.66
CA GLU A 74 38.73 -27.53 -17.72
C GLU A 74 37.59 -26.97 -18.59
N SER A 75 36.98 -25.86 -18.16
CA SER A 75 35.92 -25.17 -18.90
C SER A 75 36.51 -24.29 -20.01
N GLN A 76 35.71 -24.00 -21.04
CA GLN A 76 36.13 -23.13 -22.14
C GLN A 76 35.96 -21.63 -21.89
N HIS A 77 35.10 -21.25 -20.94
CA HIS A 77 34.83 -19.84 -20.65
C HIS A 77 35.91 -19.19 -19.81
N GLN A 78 36.44 -19.94 -18.84
CA GLN A 78 37.40 -19.46 -17.85
C GLN A 78 38.39 -20.58 -17.54
N ASN A 79 39.57 -20.21 -17.03
CA ASN A 79 40.64 -21.13 -16.62
C ASN A 79 40.30 -21.91 -15.32
N VAL A 80 39.05 -22.32 -15.18
CA VAL A 80 38.39 -23.00 -14.05
C VAL A 80 37.82 -24.33 -14.53
N SER A 81 37.55 -25.27 -13.63
CA SER A 81 36.94 -26.55 -14.02
C SER A 81 35.45 -26.40 -14.31
N ILE A 82 34.88 -27.35 -15.07
CA ILE A 82 33.44 -27.37 -15.36
C ILE A 82 32.62 -27.33 -14.07
N SER A 83 32.96 -28.16 -13.07
CA SER A 83 32.26 -28.19 -11.77
C SER A 83 32.38 -26.86 -10.99
N GLN A 84 33.49 -26.14 -11.13
CA GLN A 84 33.64 -24.81 -10.54
C GLN A 84 32.74 -23.78 -11.24
N MET A 85 32.60 -23.89 -12.57
CA MET A 85 31.70 -23.06 -13.36
C MET A 85 30.24 -23.35 -13.01
N GLU A 86 29.86 -24.63 -12.88
CA GLU A 86 28.52 -25.05 -12.42
C GLU A 86 28.18 -24.41 -11.07
N PHE A 87 29.12 -24.44 -10.12
CA PHE A 87 28.96 -23.78 -8.83
C PHE A 87 28.77 -22.25 -8.96
N LYS A 88 29.60 -21.58 -9.76
CA LYS A 88 29.47 -20.13 -10.00
C LYS A 88 28.12 -19.77 -10.60
N THR A 89 27.68 -20.50 -11.62
CA THR A 89 26.36 -20.30 -12.25
C THR A 89 25.22 -20.46 -11.24
N ALA A 90 25.31 -21.43 -10.32
CA ALA A 90 24.30 -21.61 -9.29
C ALA A 90 24.24 -20.44 -8.30
N LEU A 91 25.39 -19.87 -7.95
CA LEU A 91 25.46 -18.66 -7.12
C LEU A 91 24.86 -17.44 -7.83
N GLU A 92 25.19 -17.24 -9.10
CA GLU A 92 24.65 -16.14 -9.92
C GLU A 92 23.13 -16.21 -10.02
N LEU A 93 22.58 -17.43 -10.11
CA LEU A 93 21.14 -17.69 -10.17
C LEU A 93 20.47 -17.77 -8.79
N ASN A 94 21.18 -17.45 -7.69
CA ASN A 94 20.70 -17.51 -6.31
C ASN A 94 20.03 -18.85 -5.95
N LYS A 95 20.59 -19.96 -6.43
CA LYS A 95 20.11 -21.31 -6.10
C LYS A 95 20.53 -21.69 -4.68
N GLN A 96 19.81 -22.61 -4.05
CA GLN A 96 20.22 -23.17 -2.77
C GLN A 96 21.40 -24.12 -3.00
N VAL A 97 22.57 -23.82 -2.43
CA VAL A 97 23.78 -24.62 -2.61
C VAL A 97 24.20 -25.30 -1.30
N TYR A 98 24.60 -26.56 -1.39
CA TYR A 98 25.26 -27.31 -0.32
C TYR A 98 26.65 -27.73 -0.78
N ILE A 99 27.67 -27.49 0.04
CA ILE A 99 29.06 -27.69 -0.33
C ILE A 99 29.65 -28.79 0.56
N PHE A 100 30.20 -29.81 -0.08
CA PHE A 100 30.87 -30.93 0.57
C PHE A 100 32.31 -31.04 0.10
N ILE A 101 33.26 -31.15 1.03
CA ILE A 101 34.69 -31.29 0.71
C ILE A 101 35.21 -32.61 1.30
N ASP A 102 35.97 -33.38 0.51
CA ASP A 102 36.62 -34.58 1.03
C ASP A 102 37.53 -34.24 2.21
N LYS A 103 37.44 -35.00 3.31
CA LYS A 103 38.19 -34.71 4.53
C LYS A 103 39.70 -34.69 4.32
N ASN A 104 40.24 -35.55 3.46
CA ASN A 104 41.68 -35.58 3.19
C ASN A 104 42.13 -34.34 2.42
N VAL A 105 41.31 -33.91 1.45
CA VAL A 105 41.55 -32.68 0.69
C VAL A 105 41.46 -31.46 1.59
N ASN A 106 40.49 -31.41 2.50
CA ASN A 106 40.35 -30.31 3.46
C ASN A 106 41.53 -30.27 4.46
N ALA A 107 42.01 -31.43 4.94
CA ALA A 107 43.18 -31.49 5.81
C ALA A 107 44.45 -31.01 5.09
N GLU A 108 44.62 -31.38 3.83
CA GLU A 108 45.74 -30.93 3.02
C GLU A 108 45.63 -29.44 2.63
N TYR A 109 44.42 -28.92 2.47
CA TYR A 109 44.16 -27.49 2.26
C TYR A 109 44.66 -26.63 3.43
N GLN A 110 44.47 -27.06 4.68
CA GLN A 110 45.04 -26.36 5.84
C GLN A 110 46.57 -26.30 5.79
N THR A 111 47.20 -27.34 5.25
CA THR A 111 48.65 -27.36 5.01
C THR A 111 49.04 -26.42 3.87
N TYR A 112 48.23 -26.34 2.81
CA TYR A 112 48.41 -25.38 1.71
C TYR A 112 48.36 -23.92 2.21
N LEU A 113 47.43 -23.58 3.10
CA LEU A 113 47.30 -22.23 3.67
C LEU A 113 48.59 -21.75 4.35
N LEU A 114 49.27 -22.63 5.08
CA LEU A 114 50.54 -22.32 5.75
C LEU A 114 51.70 -22.17 4.77
N ASN A 115 51.63 -22.82 3.61
CA ASN A 115 52.72 -22.92 2.66
C ASN A 115 52.48 -22.19 1.32
N LYS A 116 51.51 -21.27 1.25
CA LYS A 116 51.12 -20.53 0.02
C LYS A 116 52.28 -19.93 -0.77
N LYS A 117 53.38 -19.55 -0.09
CA LYS A 117 54.56 -18.92 -0.72
C LYS A 117 55.51 -19.92 -1.38
N ASN A 118 55.38 -21.21 -1.09
CA ASN A 118 56.30 -22.24 -1.55
C ASN A 118 55.70 -23.06 -2.69
N LYS A 119 56.12 -22.77 -3.93
CA LYS A 119 55.62 -23.41 -5.15
C LYS A 119 56.21 -24.81 -5.41
N GLU A 120 57.18 -25.24 -4.62
CA GLU A 120 57.84 -26.55 -4.79
C GLU A 120 57.13 -27.71 -4.07
N ILE A 121 56.14 -27.41 -3.23
CA ILE A 121 55.41 -28.45 -2.48
C ILE A 121 54.44 -29.17 -3.41
N LYS A 122 54.61 -30.50 -3.49
CA LYS A 122 53.66 -31.39 -4.16
C LYS A 122 52.68 -31.93 -3.14
N TYR A 123 51.41 -31.69 -3.41
CA TYR A 123 50.27 -32.17 -2.63
C TYR A 123 49.92 -33.60 -3.07
N ARG A 124 49.50 -34.45 -2.13
CA ARG A 124 49.20 -35.87 -2.36
C ARG A 124 47.72 -36.12 -2.67
N PHE A 125 46.83 -35.36 -2.04
CA PHE A 125 45.39 -35.57 -2.10
C PHE A 125 44.70 -34.68 -3.13
N ALA A 126 45.35 -33.60 -3.60
CA ALA A 126 44.88 -32.80 -4.73
C ALA A 126 45.81 -32.91 -5.94
N ASP A 127 45.23 -33.23 -7.11
CA ASP A 127 45.95 -33.30 -8.39
C ASP A 127 46.37 -31.90 -8.91
N ASN A 128 45.69 -30.84 -8.47
CA ASN A 128 45.93 -29.47 -8.93
C ASN A 128 45.76 -28.46 -7.79
N ILE A 129 46.69 -27.50 -7.68
CA ILE A 129 46.66 -26.40 -6.71
C ILE A 129 45.38 -25.55 -6.85
N LYS A 130 44.81 -25.46 -8.07
CA LYS A 130 43.55 -24.74 -8.32
C LYS A 130 42.37 -25.26 -7.50
N ILE A 131 42.42 -26.51 -7.01
CA ILE A 131 41.40 -27.05 -6.10
C ILE A 131 41.44 -26.30 -4.76
N TYR A 132 42.64 -26.02 -4.25
CA TYR A 132 42.83 -25.25 -3.03
C TYR A 132 42.49 -23.78 -3.19
N GLU A 133 42.82 -23.19 -4.34
CA GLU A 133 42.35 -21.83 -4.69
C GLU A 133 40.83 -21.76 -4.72
N PHE A 134 40.16 -22.83 -5.16
CA PHE A 134 38.71 -22.91 -5.14
C PHE A 134 38.15 -23.06 -3.73
N ILE A 135 38.74 -23.90 -2.87
CA ILE A 135 38.32 -23.99 -1.46
C ILE A 135 38.49 -22.64 -0.76
N GLU A 136 39.58 -21.93 -1.02
CA GLU A 136 39.78 -20.56 -0.54
C GLU A 136 38.71 -19.59 -1.06
N PHE A 137 38.34 -19.71 -2.34
CA PHE A 137 37.23 -18.95 -2.89
C PHE A 137 35.91 -19.26 -2.17
N LEU A 138 35.64 -20.53 -1.83
CA LEU A 138 34.43 -20.94 -1.13
C LEU A 138 34.32 -20.35 0.29
N GLU A 139 35.44 -20.29 1.01
CA GLU A 139 35.51 -19.72 2.37
C GLU A 139 35.37 -18.18 2.38
N ASN A 140 35.82 -17.50 1.33
CA ASN A 140 35.79 -16.04 1.24
C ASN A 140 34.47 -15.45 0.72
N LEU A 141 33.48 -16.29 0.39
CA LEU A 141 32.19 -15.82 -0.09
C LEU A 141 31.41 -15.10 1.03
N PRO A 142 30.73 -13.97 0.74
CA PRO A 142 30.11 -13.12 1.75
C PRO A 142 28.83 -13.70 2.37
N ASN A 143 28.23 -14.73 1.75
CA ASN A 143 27.03 -15.38 2.23
C ASN A 143 27.38 -16.61 3.08
N ASN A 144 26.52 -16.94 4.05
CA ASN A 144 26.70 -18.09 4.93
C ASN A 144 26.69 -19.41 4.12
N ASN A 145 27.87 -19.84 3.70
CA ASN A 145 28.07 -21.07 2.97
C ASN A 145 28.31 -22.19 3.97
N ASN A 146 27.35 -23.11 4.07
CA ASN A 146 27.52 -24.32 4.85
C ASN A 146 28.48 -25.27 4.11
N ILE A 147 29.78 -25.13 4.40
CA ILE A 147 30.83 -26.04 3.95
C ILE A 147 30.92 -27.18 4.96
N HIS A 148 30.70 -28.41 4.50
CA HIS A 148 30.79 -29.59 5.35
C HIS A 148 31.84 -30.56 4.81
N SER A 149 32.74 -31.04 5.65
CA SER A 149 33.68 -32.09 5.25
C SER A 149 33.03 -33.47 5.33
N PHE A 150 33.34 -34.38 4.40
CA PHE A 150 32.81 -35.75 4.40
C PHE A 150 33.92 -36.79 4.29
N GLU A 151 33.68 -37.99 4.83
CA GLU A 151 34.50 -39.18 4.61
C GLU A 151 33.76 -40.22 3.78
N SER A 152 32.44 -40.32 3.97
CA SER A 152 31.57 -41.29 3.28
C SER A 152 30.36 -40.60 2.64
N SER A 153 29.76 -41.28 1.66
CA SER A 153 28.47 -40.86 1.07
C SER A 153 27.36 -40.79 2.12
N LEU A 154 27.43 -41.62 3.17
CA LEU A 154 26.48 -41.61 4.27
C LEU A 154 26.47 -40.28 5.04
N ASP A 155 27.62 -39.64 5.22
CA ASP A 155 27.73 -38.36 5.92
C ASP A 155 26.98 -37.27 5.16
N ILE A 156 27.15 -37.25 3.83
CA ILE A 156 26.47 -36.32 2.93
C ILE A 156 24.96 -36.56 3.00
N VAL A 157 24.52 -37.82 2.91
CA VAL A 157 23.10 -38.19 2.96
C VAL A 157 22.46 -37.77 4.28
N GLN A 158 23.09 -38.06 5.42
CA GLN A 158 22.58 -37.70 6.73
C GLN A 158 22.47 -36.18 6.89
N TYR A 159 23.51 -35.46 6.48
CA TYR A 159 23.52 -34.00 6.52
C TYR A 159 22.42 -33.40 5.63
N LEU A 160 22.30 -33.83 4.38
CA LEU A 160 21.27 -33.35 3.46
C LEU A 160 19.86 -33.63 4.01
N LYS A 161 19.64 -34.81 4.60
CA LYS A 161 18.36 -35.17 5.21
C LYS A 161 17.97 -34.23 6.34
N GLU A 162 18.91 -33.87 7.22
CA GLU A 162 18.68 -32.92 8.30
C GLU A 162 18.43 -31.50 7.77
N GLN A 163 19.22 -31.05 6.80
CA GLN A 163 19.06 -29.73 6.19
C GLN A 163 17.72 -29.60 5.48
N TRP A 164 17.31 -30.61 4.71
CA TRP A 164 16.03 -30.58 4.00
C TRP A 164 14.84 -30.71 4.95
N ALA A 165 14.95 -31.49 6.02
CA ALA A 165 13.95 -31.51 7.08
C ALA A 165 13.81 -30.13 7.74
N GLY A 166 14.92 -29.44 8.00
CA GLY A 166 14.93 -28.07 8.52
C GLY A 166 14.30 -27.05 7.57
N LEU A 167 14.62 -27.13 6.26
CA LEU A 167 13.98 -26.29 5.24
C LEU A 167 12.46 -26.52 5.18
N PHE A 168 12.03 -27.78 5.23
CA PHE A 168 10.61 -28.12 5.22
C PHE A 168 9.90 -27.66 6.48
N GLN A 169 10.51 -27.83 7.66
CA GLN A 169 9.99 -27.34 8.92
C GLN A 169 9.84 -25.80 8.90
N ARG A 170 10.86 -25.08 8.42
CA ARG A 170 10.80 -23.62 8.28
C ARG A 170 9.69 -23.21 7.32
N PHE A 171 9.56 -23.88 6.18
CA PHE A 171 8.49 -23.63 5.23
C PHE A 171 7.10 -23.78 5.87
N LEU A 172 6.86 -24.86 6.62
CA LEU A 172 5.60 -25.07 7.33
C LEU A 172 5.33 -23.99 8.39
N ALA A 173 6.38 -23.53 9.09
CA ALA A 173 6.27 -22.44 10.06
C ALA A 173 6.03 -21.06 9.41
N GLU A 174 6.52 -20.85 8.19
CA GLU A 174 6.37 -19.59 7.45
C GLU A 174 5.03 -19.48 6.69
N GLN A 175 4.37 -20.59 6.36
CA GLN A 175 3.05 -20.58 5.72
C GLN A 175 1.99 -19.71 6.43
N PRO A 176 1.79 -19.82 7.76
CA PRO A 176 0.85 -18.93 8.45
C PRO A 176 1.28 -17.45 8.37
N ARG A 177 2.59 -17.16 8.49
CA ARG A 177 3.12 -15.79 8.35
C ARG A 177 2.87 -15.21 6.96
N ILE A 178 3.00 -16.01 5.89
CA ILE A 178 2.72 -15.55 4.53
C ILE A 178 1.24 -15.15 4.39
N LYS A 179 0.33 -15.94 4.99
CA LYS A 179 -1.10 -15.60 5.02
C LYS A 179 -1.34 -14.29 5.79
N GLU A 180 -0.73 -14.12 6.96
CA GLU A 180 -0.79 -12.87 7.73
C GLU A 180 -0.29 -11.66 6.91
N ILE A 181 0.86 -11.79 6.26
CA ILE A 181 1.42 -10.72 5.39
C ILE A 181 0.48 -10.40 4.23
N SER A 182 -0.15 -11.41 3.62
CA SER A 182 -1.11 -11.19 2.53
C SER A 182 -2.38 -10.47 3.01
N LEU A 183 -2.85 -10.78 4.22
CA LEU A 183 -3.97 -10.09 4.85
C LEU A 183 -3.62 -8.63 5.17
N LEU A 184 -2.42 -8.39 5.69
CA LEU A 184 -1.92 -7.03 5.94
C LEU A 184 -1.82 -6.21 4.64
N LYS A 185 -1.28 -6.79 3.55
CA LYS A 185 -1.28 -6.14 2.23
C LYS A 185 -2.70 -5.87 1.71
N GLY A 186 -3.63 -6.79 1.96
CA GLY A 186 -5.04 -6.60 1.65
C GLY A 186 -5.64 -5.41 2.41
N ILE A 187 -5.36 -5.31 3.71
CA ILE A 187 -5.78 -4.17 4.55
C ILE A 187 -5.17 -2.87 4.04
N GLU A 188 -3.87 -2.84 3.74
CA GLU A 188 -3.20 -1.68 3.16
C GLU A 188 -3.85 -1.25 1.84
N GLY A 189 -4.16 -2.21 0.96
CA GLY A 189 -4.91 -1.97 -0.27
C GLY A 189 -6.28 -1.35 -0.01
N THR A 190 -7.07 -1.91 0.91
CA THR A 190 -8.39 -1.36 1.27
C THR A 190 -8.29 0.03 1.90
N ALA A 191 -7.31 0.27 2.77
CA ALA A 191 -7.06 1.58 3.36
C ALA A 191 -6.70 2.61 2.30
N LYS A 192 -5.89 2.22 1.30
CA LYS A 192 -5.58 3.06 0.14
C LYS A 192 -6.83 3.38 -0.68
N THR A 193 -7.69 2.39 -0.95
CA THR A 193 -8.97 2.62 -1.65
C THR A 193 -9.91 3.50 -0.85
N LEU A 194 -10.02 3.30 0.46
CA LEU A 194 -10.80 4.17 1.34
C LEU A 194 -10.29 5.61 1.31
N ASN A 195 -8.97 5.81 1.40
CA ASN A 195 -8.37 7.14 1.28
C ASN A 195 -8.66 7.79 -0.07
N GLN A 196 -8.62 7.02 -1.17
CA GLN A 196 -8.98 7.50 -2.51
C GLN A 196 -10.47 7.85 -2.64
N LEU A 197 -11.36 7.06 -2.04
CA LEU A 197 -12.80 7.36 -2.02
C LEU A 197 -13.10 8.59 -1.16
N VAL A 198 -12.44 8.72 -0.01
CA VAL A 198 -12.54 9.92 0.84
C VAL A 198 -12.05 11.14 0.07
N SER A 199 -10.89 11.06 -0.61
CA SER A 199 -10.39 12.18 -1.42
C SER A 199 -11.36 12.55 -2.54
N PHE A 200 -11.91 11.56 -3.25
CA PHE A 200 -12.91 11.77 -4.31
C PHE A 200 -14.19 12.43 -3.76
N LEU A 201 -14.72 11.95 -2.63
CA LEU A 201 -15.90 12.54 -1.99
C LEU A 201 -15.63 13.95 -1.45
N THR A 202 -14.42 14.25 -0.98
CA THR A 202 -14.06 15.62 -0.59
C THR A 202 -13.87 16.54 -1.80
N GLU A 203 -13.43 16.02 -2.94
CA GLU A 203 -13.38 16.77 -4.20
C GLU A 203 -14.79 17.04 -4.74
N GLU A 204 -15.68 16.03 -4.76
CA GLU A 204 -17.09 16.20 -5.16
C GLU A 204 -17.90 17.08 -4.19
N ARG A 205 -17.55 17.13 -2.90
CA ARG A 205 -18.21 18.03 -1.93
C ARG A 205 -17.96 19.52 -2.24
N LYS A 206 -16.80 19.88 -2.80
CA LYS A 206 -16.52 21.27 -3.19
C LYS A 206 -17.49 21.80 -4.25
N ASP A 207 -18.00 20.94 -5.13
CA ASP A 207 -18.98 21.31 -6.17
C ASP A 207 -20.44 21.29 -5.67
N ARG A 208 -20.76 20.54 -4.61
CA ARG A 208 -22.14 20.48 -4.06
C ARG A 208 -22.43 21.52 -2.97
N ASP A 209 -21.42 22.09 -2.32
CA ASP A 209 -21.66 23.09 -1.27
C ASP A 209 -22.34 24.37 -1.79
N SER A 210 -22.13 24.76 -3.06
CA SER A 210 -22.84 25.88 -3.71
C SER A 210 -24.33 25.57 -3.94
N ALA A 211 -24.63 24.39 -4.50
CA ALA A 211 -26.00 23.95 -4.74
C ALA A 211 -26.78 23.71 -3.43
N ILE A 212 -26.11 23.21 -2.38
CA ILE A 212 -26.72 23.06 -1.06
C ILE A 212 -26.98 24.43 -0.42
N GLN A 213 -26.09 25.40 -0.57
CA GLN A 213 -26.33 26.78 -0.12
C GLN A 213 -27.54 27.40 -0.84
N ASP A 214 -27.67 27.24 -2.16
CA ASP A 214 -28.82 27.73 -2.93
C ASP A 214 -30.15 27.06 -2.49
N ILE A 215 -30.12 25.76 -2.20
CA ILE A 215 -31.29 25.02 -1.71
C ILE A 215 -31.65 25.46 -0.27
N LEU A 216 -30.67 25.70 0.59
CA LEU A 216 -30.90 26.20 1.95
C LEU A 216 -31.45 27.63 1.97
N LEU A 217 -31.00 28.49 1.05
CA LEU A 217 -31.57 29.84 0.83
C LEU A 217 -33.02 29.77 0.33
N SER A 218 -33.36 28.78 -0.51
CA SER A 218 -34.72 28.59 -1.05
C SER A 218 -35.79 28.23 -0.02
N ASN A 219 -35.39 27.62 1.11
CA ASN A 219 -36.28 27.16 2.18
C ASN A 219 -35.97 27.88 3.51
N HIS A 220 -35.50 29.11 3.44
CA HIS A 220 -35.05 29.85 4.61
C HIS A 220 -36.21 30.11 5.62
N PRO A 221 -36.00 29.88 6.93
CA PRO A 221 -37.05 30.04 7.96
C PRO A 221 -37.70 31.42 8.01
N ALA A 222 -36.94 32.48 7.71
CA ALA A 222 -37.45 33.85 7.62
C ALA A 222 -38.66 33.98 6.66
N MET A 223 -38.66 33.22 5.56
CA MET A 223 -39.73 33.26 4.57
C MET A 223 -41.03 32.62 5.11
N GLU A 224 -40.90 31.54 5.88
CA GLU A 224 -42.03 30.90 6.56
C GLU A 224 -42.61 31.81 7.66
N GLU A 225 -41.76 32.49 8.43
CA GLU A 225 -42.21 33.43 9.48
C GLU A 225 -42.90 34.67 8.92
N VAL A 226 -42.33 35.31 7.90
CA VAL A 226 -42.97 36.46 7.24
C VAL A 226 -44.32 36.04 6.67
N ARG A 227 -44.39 34.86 6.05
CA ARG A 227 -45.64 34.30 5.52
C ARG A 227 -46.68 34.08 6.62
N SER A 228 -46.27 33.51 7.76
CA SER A 228 -47.17 33.24 8.88
C SER A 228 -47.64 34.53 9.56
N LYS A 229 -46.73 35.49 9.81
CA LYS A 229 -47.07 36.73 10.54
C LYS A 229 -47.89 37.71 9.70
N LEU A 230 -47.67 37.75 8.38
CA LEU A 230 -48.46 38.59 7.47
C LEU A 230 -49.67 37.85 6.85
N ASN A 231 -49.94 36.62 7.30
CA ASN A 231 -51.04 35.75 6.87
C ASN A 231 -51.17 35.63 5.33
N VAL A 232 -50.07 35.28 4.67
CA VAL A 232 -49.96 35.25 3.22
C VAL A 232 -50.14 33.82 2.68
N ASN A 233 -51.12 33.63 1.81
CA ASN A 233 -51.43 32.30 1.27
C ASN A 233 -50.43 31.79 0.22
N TYR A 234 -49.57 32.64 -0.32
CA TYR A 234 -48.54 32.29 -1.32
C TYR A 234 -47.12 32.22 -0.73
N ARG A 235 -46.22 31.52 -1.44
CA ARG A 235 -44.81 31.38 -1.05
C ARG A 235 -44.08 32.72 -1.24
N VAL A 236 -43.36 33.15 -0.20
CA VAL A 236 -42.52 34.36 -0.22
C VAL A 236 -41.08 33.93 -0.43
N TYR A 237 -40.33 34.66 -1.26
CA TYR A 237 -38.92 34.41 -1.53
C TYR A 237 -38.20 35.74 -1.70
N PHE A 238 -37.09 35.93 -1.00
CA PHE A 238 -36.22 37.11 -1.11
C PHE A 238 -34.78 36.72 -0.73
N ILE A 239 -33.81 37.22 -1.49
CA ILE A 239 -32.37 36.98 -1.29
C ILE A 239 -31.69 38.23 -0.68
N SER A 240 -32.26 39.40 -0.94
CA SER A 240 -31.75 40.71 -0.49
C SER A 240 -32.78 41.46 0.36
N LYS A 241 -32.28 42.36 1.22
CA LYS A 241 -33.08 43.34 1.95
C LYS A 241 -33.92 44.22 1.01
N ASP A 242 -33.39 44.54 -0.16
CA ASP A 242 -34.09 45.40 -1.13
C ASP A 242 -35.33 44.71 -1.69
N GLU A 243 -35.23 43.42 -2.02
CA GLU A 243 -36.36 42.60 -2.49
C GLU A 243 -37.45 42.46 -1.41
N LEU A 244 -37.04 42.30 -0.14
CA LEU A 244 -37.97 42.30 0.98
C LEU A 244 -38.69 43.65 1.12
N THR A 245 -37.97 44.75 0.96
CA THR A 245 -38.51 46.10 1.07
C THR A 245 -39.46 46.43 -0.07
N GLU A 246 -39.11 46.06 -1.30
CA GLU A 246 -39.99 46.18 -2.47
C GLU A 246 -41.27 45.36 -2.26
N TRP A 247 -41.13 44.11 -1.81
CA TRP A 247 -42.29 43.25 -1.55
C TRP A 247 -43.22 43.81 -0.46
N LEU A 248 -42.65 44.36 0.61
CA LEU A 248 -43.42 45.00 1.69
C LEU A 248 -44.09 46.29 1.22
N SER A 249 -43.38 47.11 0.43
CA SER A 249 -43.92 48.37 -0.12
C SER A 249 -45.07 48.13 -1.10
N ALA A 250 -45.03 47.07 -1.90
CA ALA A 250 -46.13 46.68 -2.79
C ALA A 250 -47.42 46.32 -2.01
N ARG A 251 -47.29 45.94 -0.74
CA ARG A 251 -48.41 45.70 0.19
C ARG A 251 -48.81 46.92 1.02
N GLY A 252 -48.15 48.06 0.83
CA GLY A 252 -48.43 49.30 1.53
C GLY A 252 -47.72 49.45 2.88
N TYR A 253 -46.72 48.60 3.19
CA TYR A 253 -45.82 48.84 4.31
C TYR A 253 -44.77 49.86 3.90
N LYS A 254 -44.67 50.98 4.61
CA LYS A 254 -43.60 51.97 4.38
C LYS A 254 -42.45 51.69 5.33
N TYR A 255 -41.24 51.66 4.77
CA TYR A 255 -40.02 51.66 5.57
C TYR A 255 -39.91 53.00 6.30
N VAL A 256 -39.70 52.95 7.61
CA VAL A 256 -39.45 54.14 8.42
C VAL A 256 -37.96 54.21 8.64
N ASP A 257 -37.34 55.28 8.13
CA ASP A 257 -35.91 55.51 8.34
C ASP A 257 -35.63 55.70 9.86
N PRO A 258 -34.49 55.21 10.39
CA PRO A 258 -34.23 55.15 11.83
C PRO A 258 -34.20 56.51 12.56
N ASP A 259 -34.19 57.64 11.86
CA ASP A 259 -34.02 58.96 12.46
C ASP A 259 -35.27 59.52 13.20
N PHE A 260 -36.40 58.80 13.24
CA PHE A 260 -37.59 59.23 13.99
C PHE A 260 -37.58 58.73 15.45
N LEU A 261 -36.74 59.38 16.26
CA LEU A 261 -36.80 59.64 17.72
C LEU A 261 -37.06 58.52 18.76
N PHE A 262 -37.49 57.29 18.45
CA PHE A 262 -37.71 56.24 19.47
C PHE A 262 -37.65 54.79 18.93
N ASN A 263 -36.61 54.41 18.17
CA ASN A 263 -36.45 53.01 17.71
C ASN A 263 -35.11 52.38 18.11
N ASP A 264 -35.17 51.12 18.53
CA ASP A 264 -34.01 50.25 18.78
C ASP A 264 -33.18 50.15 17.49
N ASP A 265 -31.92 50.56 17.56
CA ASP A 265 -30.98 50.65 16.42
C ASP A 265 -30.69 49.29 15.75
N ASP A 266 -31.15 48.19 16.36
CA ASP A 266 -30.93 46.81 15.92
C ASP A 266 -32.01 46.25 14.97
N TYR A 267 -33.10 46.99 14.70
CA TYR A 267 -34.23 46.51 13.89
C TYR A 267 -34.54 47.41 12.69
N TYR A 268 -34.95 46.80 11.58
CA TYR A 268 -35.64 47.45 10.46
C TYR A 268 -37.13 47.46 10.73
N GLU A 269 -37.74 48.64 10.67
CA GLU A 269 -39.16 48.81 10.98
C GLU A 269 -39.97 49.18 9.75
N TYR A 270 -41.05 48.42 9.55
CA TYR A 270 -42.00 48.61 8.46
C TYR A 270 -43.38 48.86 9.06
N ILE A 271 -44.00 49.97 8.66
CA ILE A 271 -45.30 50.38 9.19
C ILE A 271 -46.35 50.31 8.09
N HIS A 272 -47.45 49.62 8.37
CA HIS A 272 -48.65 49.64 7.54
C HIS A 272 -49.83 50.16 8.37
N THR A 273 -50.47 51.19 7.87
CA THR A 273 -51.64 51.80 8.51
C THR A 273 -52.88 51.42 7.72
N ASP A 274 -53.75 50.61 8.30
CA ASP A 274 -55.03 50.29 7.69
C ASP A 274 -56.12 51.21 8.28
N TYR A 275 -56.50 52.22 7.50
CA TYR A 275 -57.50 53.21 7.88
C TYR A 275 -58.92 52.63 8.01
N ARG A 276 -59.21 51.47 7.42
CA ARG A 276 -60.54 50.83 7.52
C ARG A 276 -60.74 50.09 8.84
N LEU A 277 -59.66 49.53 9.38
CA LEU A 277 -59.68 48.76 10.63
C LEU A 277 -59.23 49.56 11.86
N LYS A 278 -58.85 50.84 11.68
CA LYS A 278 -58.24 51.69 12.71
C LYS A 278 -57.07 50.97 13.41
N LYS A 279 -56.20 50.28 12.66
CA LYS A 279 -55.06 49.56 13.20
C LYS A 279 -53.78 49.86 12.43
N LYS A 280 -52.71 50.06 13.19
CA LYS A 280 -51.34 50.25 12.71
C LYS A 280 -50.56 48.97 12.99
N PHE A 281 -50.08 48.34 11.92
CA PHE A 281 -49.21 47.16 12.00
C PHE A 281 -47.77 47.59 11.86
N ILE A 282 -46.94 47.22 12.84
CA ILE A 282 -45.50 47.49 12.87
C ILE A 282 -44.79 46.13 12.78
N LEU A 283 -44.03 45.94 11.71
CA LEU A 283 -43.19 44.77 11.49
C LEU A 283 -41.73 45.18 11.76
N LYS A 284 -41.12 44.58 12.78
CA LYS A 284 -39.70 44.75 13.12
C LYS A 284 -38.91 43.54 12.66
N VAL A 285 -37.86 43.75 11.87
CA VAL A 285 -36.96 42.69 11.35
C VAL A 285 -35.54 42.97 11.81
N LYS A 286 -34.89 42.04 12.52
CA LYS A 286 -33.54 42.29 13.08
C LYS A 286 -32.48 42.46 11.99
N LYS A 287 -31.60 43.46 12.12
CA LYS A 287 -30.52 43.74 11.13
C LYS A 287 -29.50 42.60 11.00
N ASP A 288 -29.30 41.82 12.07
CA ASP A 288 -28.37 40.67 12.13
C ASP A 288 -28.63 39.57 11.09
N ILE A 289 -29.85 39.52 10.56
CA ILE A 289 -30.31 38.53 9.57
C ILE A 289 -29.64 38.76 8.19
N PHE A 290 -29.13 39.97 7.96
CA PHE A 290 -28.43 40.36 6.73
C PHE A 290 -26.92 40.55 6.99
N ASN A 291 -26.11 40.32 5.96
CA ASN A 291 -24.69 40.71 5.92
C ASN A 291 -24.55 42.22 5.63
N ASP A 292 -23.36 42.78 5.82
CA ASP A 292 -23.06 44.20 5.55
C ASP A 292 -23.34 44.62 4.08
N ASP A 293 -23.35 43.66 3.16
CA ASP A 293 -23.74 43.83 1.74
C ASP A 293 -25.25 43.67 1.47
N GLY A 294 -26.10 43.57 2.49
CA GLY A 294 -27.57 43.47 2.36
C GLY A 294 -28.11 42.11 1.93
N LYS A 295 -27.25 41.09 1.81
CA LYS A 295 -27.63 39.70 1.48
C LYS A 295 -28.01 38.88 2.71
N LEU A 296 -28.99 38.00 2.56
CA LEU A 296 -29.48 37.14 3.63
C LEU A 296 -28.39 36.14 4.08
N LYS A 297 -28.11 36.06 5.39
CA LYS A 297 -27.23 35.03 5.96
C LYS A 297 -27.94 33.68 5.94
N VAL A 298 -27.21 32.60 5.67
CA VAL A 298 -27.76 31.24 5.69
C VAL A 298 -27.97 30.80 7.15
N PHE A 299 -29.23 30.73 7.60
CA PHE A 299 -29.58 30.14 8.89
C PHE A 299 -30.28 28.78 8.70
N THR A 300 -29.92 27.81 9.54
CA THR A 300 -30.67 26.54 9.64
C THR A 300 -31.85 26.69 10.61
N LYS A 301 -32.87 25.83 10.52
CA LYS A 301 -34.05 25.85 11.43
C LYS A 301 -33.69 25.72 12.92
N ILE A 302 -32.49 25.26 13.24
CA ILE A 302 -32.01 25.05 14.63
C ILE A 302 -31.37 26.32 15.20
N ASP A 303 -30.77 27.16 14.34
CA ASP A 303 -30.12 28.41 14.74
C ASP A 303 -31.07 29.62 14.70
N TRP A 304 -32.26 29.43 14.11
CA TRP A 304 -33.30 30.45 13.99
C TRP A 304 -34.00 30.68 15.33
N ARG A 305 -34.17 31.96 15.70
CA ARG A 305 -34.88 32.38 16.92
C ARG A 305 -36.12 33.17 16.53
N ASP A 306 -37.27 32.79 17.07
CA ASP A 306 -38.59 33.38 16.75
C ASP A 306 -38.71 34.90 17.05
N ASN A 307 -37.72 35.48 17.74
CA ASN A 307 -37.59 36.91 18.04
C ASN A 307 -36.95 37.72 16.91
N PHE A 308 -36.54 37.09 15.80
CA PHE A 308 -35.88 37.77 14.68
C PHE A 308 -36.84 38.62 13.84
N ILE A 309 -38.12 38.27 13.80
CA ILE A 309 -39.17 39.03 13.10
C ILE A 309 -40.31 39.22 14.10
N ILE A 310 -40.70 40.45 14.41
CA ILE A 310 -41.77 40.73 15.37
C ILE A 310 -42.86 41.54 14.66
N LEU A 311 -44.11 41.09 14.75
CA LEU A 311 -45.26 41.86 14.28
C LEU A 311 -46.03 42.34 15.51
N SER A 312 -46.12 43.65 15.71
CA SER A 312 -46.99 44.27 16.70
C SER A 312 -48.12 45.04 16.00
N SER A 313 -49.31 45.00 16.58
CA SER A 313 -50.45 45.81 16.14
C SER A 313 -50.81 46.80 17.24
N GLN A 314 -50.87 48.09 16.90
CA GLN A 314 -51.43 49.15 17.74
C GLN A 314 -52.77 49.60 17.15
N ASP A 315 -53.75 49.86 18.01
CA ASP A 315 -54.98 50.54 17.59
C ASP A 315 -54.67 52.02 17.30
N LEU A 316 -55.24 52.56 16.22
CA LEU A 316 -55.23 53.99 15.93
C LEU A 316 -56.20 54.67 16.91
N GLU A 317 -55.71 55.11 18.07
CA GLU A 317 -56.40 56.13 18.84
C GLU A 317 -56.54 57.39 17.97
N GLN A 318 -57.75 57.93 17.93
CA GLN A 318 -58.10 59.13 17.18
C GLN A 318 -57.15 60.28 17.56
N SER A 319 -56.42 60.83 16.59
CA SER A 319 -56.15 62.26 16.65
C SER A 319 -57.51 62.96 16.59
N GLN A 320 -57.98 63.44 17.74
CA GLN A 320 -58.94 64.54 17.79
C GLN A 320 -58.29 65.73 17.08
N GLU A 321 -58.63 65.95 15.82
CA GLU A 321 -58.59 67.27 15.19
C GLU A 321 -59.87 67.38 14.36
N ASP A 322 -60.89 68.05 14.90
CA ASP A 322 -61.16 69.45 14.56
C ASP A 322 -62.49 70.01 15.14
N ASP A 323 -62.36 71.26 15.61
CA ASP A 323 -63.34 72.36 15.73
C ASP A 323 -64.47 72.42 16.80
N LEU A 324 -64.26 73.36 17.77
CA LEU A 324 -65.05 74.57 18.15
C LEU A 324 -66.51 74.68 17.63
N PRO A 325 -67.50 75.40 18.24
CA PRO A 325 -67.52 76.35 19.38
C PRO A 325 -68.71 76.16 20.38
N PHE A 326 -68.86 77.12 21.31
CA PHE A 326 -69.88 77.34 22.37
C PHE A 326 -69.62 76.78 23.78
#